data_AF-A0A661ADB7-F1
#
_entry.id   AF-A0A661ADB7-F1
#
_cell.length_a   1.000
_cell.length_b   1.000
_cell.length_c   1.000
_cell.angle_alpha   90.00
_cell.angle_beta   90.00
_cell.angle_gamma   90.00
#
_symmetry.space_group_name_H-M   'P 1'
#
loop_
_entity.id
_entity.type
_entity.pdbx_description
1 polymer ?
#
loop_
_entity_poly.entity_id
_entity_poly.type
_entity_poly.pdbx_seq_one_letter_code
_entity_poly.pdbx_strand_id
1 'polypeptide(L)' 'MNTRLFFGIIYSDPESLDRAVNWIRENCGISYETPVIPFNYTDYYKEEMGWPLWRLWIATE' A
#
# COMPACT_ATOMS: atom_id res chain seq x y z
N MET A 1 -8.10 22.67 -4.95
CA MET A 1 -6.82 22.32 -4.29
C MET A 1 -6.20 21.23 -5.15
N ASN A 2 -5.06 21.48 -5.78
CA ASN A 2 -4.47 20.58 -6.79
C ASN A 2 -3.27 19.86 -6.17
N THR A 3 -3.54 19.01 -5.16
CA THR A 3 -2.50 18.35 -4.36
C THR A 3 -2.54 16.86 -4.62
N ARG A 4 -1.45 16.31 -5.15
CA ARG A 4 -1.27 14.87 -5.32
C ARG A 4 -0.76 14.24 -4.04
N LEU A 5 -1.34 13.09 -3.69
CA LEU A 5 -0.91 12.27 -2.57
C LEU A 5 -0.08 11.09 -3.07
N PHE A 6 0.83 10.65 -2.22
CA PHE A 6 1.59 9.42 -2.41
C PHE A 6 1.38 8.52 -1.20
N PHE A 7 0.99 7.28 -1.44
CA PHE A 7 0.80 6.27 -0.40
C PHE A 7 1.86 5.19 -0.55
N GLY A 8 2.61 4.92 0.52
CA GLY A 8 3.43 3.72 0.66
C GLY A 8 2.68 2.70 1.51
N ILE A 9 2.38 1.55 0.95
CA ILE A 9 1.57 0.52 1.62
C ILE A 9 2.45 -0.68 1.93
N ILE A 10 2.42 -1.15 3.17
CA ILE A 10 2.99 -2.43 3.61
C ILE A 10 1.82 -3.32 4.02
N TYR A 11 1.84 -4.58 3.61
CA TYR A 11 0.78 -5.53 3.95
C TYR A 11 1.32 -6.96 4.04
N SER A 12 0.63 -7.80 4.81
CA SER A 12 0.80 -9.26 4.88
C SER A 12 -0.44 -10.02 4.37
N ASP A 13 -1.56 -9.32 4.27
CA ASP A 13 -2.85 -9.89 3.92
C ASP A 13 -3.39 -9.18 2.67
N PRO A 14 -3.59 -9.89 1.55
CA PRO A 14 -4.13 -9.31 0.33
C PRO A 14 -5.50 -8.65 0.52
N GLU A 15 -6.37 -9.17 1.40
CA GLU A 15 -7.68 -8.54 1.62
C GLU A 15 -7.55 -7.16 2.28
N SER A 16 -6.60 -7.00 3.19
CA SER A 16 -6.27 -5.72 3.80
C SER A 16 -5.72 -4.72 2.79
N LEU A 17 -4.91 -5.18 1.84
CA LEU A 17 -4.46 -4.37 0.71
C LEU A 17 -5.66 -3.89 -0.12
N ASP A 18 -6.53 -4.81 -0.54
CA ASP A 18 -7.67 -4.50 -1.40
C ASP A 18 -8.59 -3.46 -0.77
N ARG A 19 -8.86 -3.58 0.54
CA ARG A 19 -9.64 -2.58 1.29
C ARG A 19 -8.97 -1.20 1.27
N ALA A 20 -7.67 -1.13 1.51
CA ALA A 20 -6.93 0.14 1.51
C ALA A 20 -6.91 0.78 0.12
N VAL A 21 -6.64 0.00 -0.94
CA VAL A 21 -6.60 0.49 -2.32
C VAL A 21 -7.96 0.96 -2.80
N ASN A 22 -9.04 0.22 -2.48
CA ASN A 22 -10.39 0.65 -2.82
C ASN A 22 -10.76 1.97 -2.15
N TRP A 23 -10.42 2.14 -0.87
CA TRP A 23 -10.65 3.40 -0.18
C TRP A 23 -9.87 4.56 -0.84
N ILE A 24 -8.59 4.36 -1.18
CA ILE A 24 -7.79 5.40 -1.88
C ILE A 24 -8.41 5.74 -3.24
N ARG A 25 -8.85 4.73 -3.99
CA ARG A 25 -9.48 4.91 -5.30
C ARG A 25 -10.75 5.75 -5.21
N GLU A 26 -11.60 5.45 -4.23
CA GLU A 26 -12.88 6.15 -4.02
C GLU A 26 -12.71 7.59 -3.49
N ASN A 27 -11.69 7.84 -2.68
CA ASN A 27 -11.54 9.11 -1.95
C ASN A 27 -10.50 10.05 -2.55
N CYS A 28 -9.53 9.54 -3.31
CA CYS A 28 -8.40 10.32 -3.81
C CYS A 28 -8.16 10.19 -5.32
N GLY A 29 -8.73 9.17 -5.97
CA GLY A 29 -8.36 8.81 -7.35
C GLY A 29 -6.96 8.19 -7.41
N ILE A 30 -6.72 7.27 -8.35
CA ILE A 30 -5.43 6.61 -8.52
C ILE A 30 -4.94 6.86 -9.95
N SER A 31 -3.79 7.52 -10.08
CA SER A 31 -3.14 7.76 -11.37
C SER A 31 -2.09 6.71 -11.71
N TYR A 32 -1.47 6.10 -10.69
CA TYR A 32 -0.44 5.08 -10.88
C TYR A 32 -0.28 4.17 -9.66
N GLU A 33 -0.01 2.89 -9.91
CA GLU A 33 0.34 1.87 -8.91
C GLU A 33 1.63 1.17 -9.35
N THR A 34 2.59 0.98 -8.44
CA THR A 34 3.79 0.19 -8.73
C THR A 34 3.50 -1.31 -8.68
N PRO A 35 4.29 -2.16 -9.35
CA PRO A 35 4.30 -3.59 -9.05
C PRO A 35 4.52 -3.85 -7.55
N VAL A 36 3.93 -4.93 -7.06
CA VAL A 36 4.16 -5.42 -5.70
C VAL A 36 5.60 -5.95 -5.60
N ILE A 37 6.30 -5.56 -4.54
CA ILE A 37 7.64 -6.05 -4.23
C ILE A 37 7.72 -6.58 -2.80
N PRO A 38 8.57 -7.59 -2.51
CA PRO A 38 8.79 -8.06 -1.16
C PRO A 38 9.29 -6.91 -0.24
N PHE A 39 8.78 -6.89 0.98
CA PHE A 39 9.27 -6.03 2.06
C PHE A 39 10.04 -6.90 3.07
N ASN A 40 11.28 -7.26 2.70
CA ASN A 40 12.13 -8.17 3.46
C ASN A 40 13.42 -7.51 3.99
N TYR A 41 13.44 -6.18 4.08
CA TYR A 41 14.58 -5.42 4.60
C TYR A 41 14.68 -5.49 6.14
N THR A 42 13.56 -5.66 6.82
CA THR A 42 13.47 -5.73 8.28
C THR A 42 12.30 -6.64 8.69
N ASP A 43 12.40 -7.23 9.87
CA ASP A 43 11.36 -8.01 10.55
C ASP A 43 10.60 -7.20 11.61
N TYR A 44 10.86 -5.88 11.72
CA TYR A 44 10.29 -5.00 12.74
C TYR A 44 8.76 -5.07 12.87
N TYR A 45 8.04 -5.24 11.75
CA TYR A 45 6.56 -5.26 11.72
C TYR A 45 5.96 -6.67 11.84
N LYS A 46 6.80 -7.69 12.03
CA LYS A 46 6.37 -9.09 11.94
C LYS A 46 5.37 -9.46 13.04
N GLU A 47 5.55 -8.93 14.25
CA GLU A 47 4.69 -9.28 15.39
C GLU A 47 3.29 -8.67 15.25
N GLU A 48 3.20 -7.44 14.74
CA GLU A 48 1.94 -6.70 14.63
C GLU A 48 1.20 -6.97 13.32
N MET A 49 1.93 -7.14 12.22
CA MET A 49 1.35 -7.29 10.88
C MET A 49 1.39 -8.73 10.36
N GLY A 50 2.21 -9.61 10.94
CA GLY A 50 2.45 -10.95 10.40
C GLY A 50 3.56 -10.99 9.34
N TRP A 51 3.69 -12.13 8.66
CA TRP A 51 4.78 -12.38 7.70
C TRP A 51 4.38 -13.45 6.67
N PRO A 52 4.85 -13.40 5.41
CA PRO A 52 5.73 -12.38 4.82
C PRO A 52 5.04 -11.03 4.58
N LEU A 53 5.86 -9.99 4.38
CA LEU A 53 5.38 -8.65 4.06
C LEU A 53 5.73 -8.26 2.62
N TRP A 54 4.84 -7.48 2.03
CA TRP A 54 4.96 -6.90 0.70
C TRP A 54 4.71 -5.39 0.77
N ARG A 55 5.18 -4.69 -0.26
CA ARG A 55 4.88 -3.26 -0.44
C ARG A 55 4.56 -2.90 -1.87
N LEU A 56 3.86 -1.79 -2.00
CA LEU A 56 3.64 -1.06 -3.25
C LEU A 56 3.49 0.44 -2.94
N TRP A 57 3.55 1.24 -4.00
CA TRP A 57 3.33 2.68 -3.94
C TRP A 57 2.19 3.08 -4.86
N ILE A 58 1.41 4.06 -4.42
CA ILE A 58 0.28 4.62 -5.16
C ILE A 58 0.44 6.13 -5.27
N ALA A 59 0.25 6.65 -6.47
CA ALA A 59 0.12 8.09 -6.73
C ALA A 59 -1.33 8.41 -7.10
N THR A 60 -1.84 9.53 -6.59
CA THR A 60 -3.20 9.99 -6.90
C THR A 60 -3.22 10.96 -8.08
N GLU A 61 -4.43 11.29 -8.54
CA GLU A 61 -4.65 12.22 -9.67
C GLU A 61 -4.27 13.67 -9.34
#